data_AF-A0A957M854-F1
#
_entry.id   AF-A0A957M854-F1
#
_cell.length_a   1.000
_cell.length_b   1.000
_cell.length_c   1.000
_cell.angle_alpha   90.00
_cell.angle_beta   90.00
_cell.angle_gamma   90.00
#
_symmetry.space_group_name_H-M   'P 1'
#
loop_
_entity.id
_entity.type
_entity.pdbx_description
1 polymer ?
#
loop_
_entity_poly.entity_id
_entity_poly.type
_entity_poly.pdbx_seq_one_letter_code
_entity_poly.pdbx_strand_id
1 'polypeptide(L)'
;VMADFEAFLKLSQMTPALHFASWEQVTMHDVPVSERHLRRLYAGMTLTDKPLMEAAHGRIITGDNVEMARILFGDAHGNLPADPVIGDVINVNSPLRFDERMLGGLITYARAGQATFITPFILAGAMSPISMAAALA
;
A
#
# COMPACT_ATOMS: atom_id res chain seq x y z
N VAL A 1 -7.71 -10.92 13.05
CA VAL A 1 -8.44 -9.80 13.71
C VAL A 1 -7.54 -8.59 13.84
N MET A 2 -8.03 -7.41 14.24
CA MET A 2 -7.22 -6.20 14.46
C MET A 2 -6.03 -6.48 15.38
N ALA A 3 -6.26 -7.25 16.46
CA ALA A 3 -5.23 -7.62 17.42
C ALA A 3 -4.05 -8.38 16.77
N ASP A 4 -4.32 -9.23 15.78
CA ASP A 4 -3.27 -9.97 15.06
C ASP A 4 -2.42 -9.02 14.22
N PHE A 5 -3.07 -8.05 13.55
CA PHE A 5 -2.37 -7.05 12.75
C PHE A 5 -1.42 -6.20 13.61
N GLU A 6 -1.89 -5.71 14.76
CA GLU A 6 -1.04 -4.99 15.69
C GLU A 6 0.12 -5.84 16.22
N ALA A 7 -0.12 -7.13 16.44
CA ALA A 7 0.94 -8.06 16.85
C ALA A 7 2.01 -8.21 15.76
N PHE A 8 1.62 -8.36 14.49
CA PHE A 8 2.56 -8.44 13.37
C PHE A 8 3.34 -7.13 13.16
N LEU A 9 2.72 -5.97 13.38
CA LEU A 9 3.43 -4.68 13.35
C LEU A 9 4.51 -4.61 14.43
N LYS A 10 4.19 -4.99 15.67
CA LYS A 10 5.15 -5.01 16.79
C LYS A 10 6.29 -6.00 16.54
N LEU A 11 5.98 -7.18 15.99
CA LEU A 11 7.00 -8.16 15.58
C LEU A 11 7.90 -7.61 14.48
N SER A 12 7.30 -6.94 13.50
CA SER A 12 8.02 -6.30 12.39
C SER A 12 8.95 -5.22 12.92
N GLN A 13 8.50 -4.36 13.83
CA GLN A 13 9.32 -3.35 14.51
C GLN A 13 10.54 -3.98 15.19
N MET A 14 10.33 -5.05 15.97
CA MET A 14 11.38 -5.72 16.74
C MET A 14 12.37 -6.51 15.88
N THR A 15 12.06 -6.76 14.60
CA THR A 15 12.88 -7.60 13.72
C THR A 15 13.85 -6.73 12.90
N PRO A 16 15.18 -6.80 13.12
CA PRO A 16 16.15 -5.95 12.40
C PRO A 16 16.21 -6.20 10.90
N ALA A 17 15.93 -7.45 10.46
CA ALA A 17 15.97 -7.82 9.05
C ALA A 17 14.76 -7.28 8.24
N LEU A 18 13.71 -6.79 8.92
CA LEU A 18 12.53 -6.22 8.29
C LEU A 18 12.66 -4.70 8.30
N HIS A 19 12.86 -4.09 7.13
CA HIS A 19 13.08 -2.64 7.00
C HIS A 19 11.78 -1.86 6.78
N PHE A 20 10.68 -2.54 6.41
CA PHE A 20 9.37 -1.95 6.15
C PHE A 20 8.31 -2.64 7.01
N ALA A 21 7.30 -1.87 7.41
CA ALA A 21 6.07 -2.40 7.99
C ALA A 21 4.97 -2.37 6.92
N SER A 22 4.60 -3.54 6.41
CA SER A 22 3.54 -3.68 5.39
C SER A 22 2.15 -3.56 6.02
N TRP A 23 1.17 -3.15 5.22
CA TRP A 23 -0.21 -2.97 5.69
C TRP A 23 -1.04 -4.27 5.70
N GLU A 24 -0.91 -5.16 4.72
CA GLU A 24 -1.71 -6.40 4.67
C GLU A 24 -0.93 -7.63 5.17
N GLN A 25 -0.34 -7.53 6.36
CA GLN A 25 0.28 -8.70 7.02
C GLN A 25 -0.77 -9.76 7.37
N VAL A 26 -1.96 -9.29 7.74
CA VAL A 26 -3.15 -10.12 7.98
C VAL A 26 -4.40 -9.28 7.74
N THR A 27 -5.42 -9.86 7.12
CA THR A 27 -6.70 -9.17 6.91
C THR A 27 -7.52 -9.11 8.20
N MET A 28 -7.92 -7.91 8.61
CA MET A 28 -8.69 -7.65 9.83
C MET A 28 -10.19 -7.82 9.57
N HIS A 29 -10.66 -9.06 9.58
CA HIS A 29 -12.06 -9.39 9.26
C HIS A 29 -13.09 -8.85 10.25
N ASP A 30 -12.67 -8.54 11.47
CA ASP A 30 -13.45 -7.92 12.55
C ASP A 30 -13.68 -6.41 12.39
N VAL A 31 -13.00 -5.77 11.43
CA VAL A 31 -13.18 -4.35 11.11
C VAL A 31 -14.03 -4.20 9.83
N PRO A 32 -15.00 -3.27 9.76
CA PRO A 32 -15.74 -2.97 8.54
C PRO A 32 -14.82 -2.62 7.38
N VAL A 33 -15.08 -3.18 6.19
CA VAL A 33 -14.22 -3.02 4.99
C VAL A 33 -13.92 -1.56 4.66
N SER A 34 -14.90 -0.67 4.83
CA SER A 34 -14.80 0.76 4.55
C SER A 34 -13.86 1.52 5.48
N GLU A 35 -13.48 0.96 6.62
CA GLU A 35 -12.62 1.61 7.62
C GLU A 35 -11.26 0.94 7.77
N ARG A 36 -11.05 -0.23 7.15
CA ARG A 36 -9.86 -1.07 7.38
C ARG A 36 -8.55 -0.34 7.12
N HIS A 37 -8.46 0.43 6.03
CA HIS A 37 -7.26 1.19 5.69
C HIS A 37 -6.94 2.24 6.76
N LEU A 38 -7.95 2.96 7.25
CA LEU A 38 -7.78 3.93 8.34
C LEU A 38 -7.24 3.27 9.61
N ARG A 39 -7.80 2.11 9.98
CA ARG A 39 -7.36 1.37 11.17
C ARG A 39 -5.94 0.83 11.02
N ARG A 40 -5.59 0.28 9.86
CA ARG A 40 -4.24 -0.21 9.60
C ARG A 40 -3.22 0.90 9.62
N LEU A 41 -3.49 1.97 8.87
CA LEU A 41 -2.54 3.06 8.72
C LEU A 41 -2.31 3.75 10.07
N TYR A 42 -3.37 3.97 10.86
CA TYR A 42 -3.23 4.49 12.22
C TYR A 42 -2.37 3.58 13.11
N ALA A 43 -2.61 2.27 13.10
CA ALA A 43 -1.80 1.33 13.87
C ALA A 43 -0.34 1.30 13.38
N GLY A 44 -0.10 1.34 12.07
CA GLY A 44 1.24 1.46 11.50
C GLY A 44 1.96 2.71 12.00
N MET A 45 1.30 3.87 11.95
CA MET A 45 1.87 5.15 12.38
C MET A 45 2.14 5.25 13.88
N THR A 46 1.49 4.43 14.71
CA THR A 46 1.58 4.51 16.18
C THR A 46 2.38 3.37 16.81
N LEU A 47 2.55 2.24 16.11
CA LEU A 47 3.21 1.05 16.66
C LEU A 47 4.59 0.77 16.07
N THR A 48 4.99 1.47 15.01
CA THR A 48 6.30 1.33 14.38
C THR A 48 6.81 2.67 13.86
N ASP A 49 8.13 2.84 13.85
CA ASP A 49 8.83 3.97 13.23
C ASP A 49 9.44 3.59 11.87
N LYS A 50 9.13 2.40 11.36
CA LYS A 50 9.58 1.92 10.05
C LYS A 50 8.72 2.53 8.94
N PRO A 51 9.28 2.69 7.73
CA PRO A 51 8.51 3.07 6.56
C PRO A 51 7.25 2.20 6.37
N LEU A 52 6.16 2.87 6.02
CA LEU A 52 4.83 2.27 5.86
C LEU A 52 4.44 2.21 4.39
N MET A 53 3.65 1.20 4.07
CA MET A 53 2.89 1.10 2.82
C MET A 53 1.41 1.04 3.17
N GLU A 54 0.50 1.48 2.29
CA GLU A 54 -0.95 1.27 2.48
C GLU A 54 -1.71 1.24 1.16
N ALA A 55 -2.76 0.41 1.11
CA ALA A 55 -3.53 0.06 -0.08
C ALA A 55 -3.77 1.20 -1.08
N ALA A 56 -3.37 1.01 -2.33
CA ALA A 56 -3.68 1.92 -3.45
C ALA A 56 -5.07 1.67 -4.06
N HIS A 57 -6.08 1.49 -3.22
CA HIS A 57 -7.38 0.96 -3.61
C HIS A 57 -8.41 2.04 -4.00
N GLY A 58 -8.25 2.59 -5.19
CA GLY A 58 -9.15 3.63 -5.70
C GLY A 58 -8.92 4.98 -5.01
N ARG A 59 -9.62 6.01 -5.49
CA ARG A 59 -9.31 7.39 -5.11
C ARG A 59 -9.59 7.71 -3.64
N ILE A 60 -10.63 7.10 -3.07
CA ILE A 60 -11.07 7.40 -1.69
C ILE A 60 -10.04 6.86 -0.70
N ILE A 61 -9.78 5.55 -0.70
CA ILE A 61 -8.83 4.92 0.21
C ILE A 61 -7.43 5.54 0.06
N THR A 62 -6.96 5.70 -1.18
CA THR A 62 -5.63 6.28 -1.41
C THR A 62 -5.57 7.76 -1.04
N GLY A 63 -6.68 8.50 -1.20
CA GLY A 63 -6.77 9.89 -0.75
C GLY A 63 -6.69 10.00 0.77
N ASP A 64 -7.44 9.16 1.49
CA ASP A 64 -7.38 9.10 2.95
C ASP A 64 -5.96 8.78 3.44
N ASN A 65 -5.26 7.87 2.77
CA ASN A 65 -3.87 7.54 3.11
C ASN A 65 -2.94 8.76 2.97
N VAL A 66 -3.12 9.55 1.90
CA VAL A 66 -2.35 10.79 1.67
C VAL A 66 -2.66 11.82 2.76
N GLU A 67 -3.93 11.97 3.14
CA GLU A 67 -4.30 12.92 4.20
C GLU A 67 -3.78 12.49 5.58
N MET A 68 -3.80 11.19 5.88
CA MET A 68 -3.15 10.67 7.09
C MET A 68 -1.64 10.89 7.07
N ALA A 69 -0.99 10.71 5.91
CA ALA A 69 0.43 11.03 5.76
C ALA A 69 0.71 12.53 5.96
N ARG A 70 -0.19 13.43 5.51
CA ARG A 70 -0.07 14.88 5.78
C ARG A 70 -0.16 15.21 7.25
N ILE A 71 -1.00 14.50 8.01
CA ILE A 71 -1.08 14.68 9.47
C ILE A 71 0.24 14.32 10.13
N LEU A 72 0.88 13.23 9.71
CA LEU A 72 2.09 12.73 10.36
C LEU A 72 3.37 13.44 9.90
N PHE A 73 3.51 13.71 8.60
CA PHE A 73 4.75 14.20 7.98
C PHE A 73 4.64 15.60 7.38
N GLY A 74 3.43 16.19 7.36
CA GLY A 74 3.20 17.46 6.72
C GLY A 74 3.83 18.64 7.45
N ASP A 75 4.19 19.67 6.69
CA ASP A 75 4.58 20.97 7.25
C ASP A 75 3.36 21.74 7.82
N ALA A 76 3.60 22.94 8.35
CA ALA A 76 2.54 23.81 8.89
C ALA A 76 1.49 24.25 7.84
N HIS A 77 1.75 24.02 6.55
CA HIS A 77 0.87 24.31 5.44
C HIS A 77 0.21 23.05 4.87
N GLY A 78 0.47 21.87 5.46
CA GLY A 78 -0.06 20.59 5.02
C GLY A 78 0.65 20.02 3.79
N ASN A 79 1.82 20.53 3.41
CA ASN A 79 2.60 19.95 2.32
C ASN A 79 3.35 18.72 2.82
N LEU A 80 3.31 17.64 2.03
CA LEU A 80 4.17 16.48 2.25
C LEU A 80 5.63 16.85 1.92
N PRO A 81 6.61 16.16 2.52
CA PRO A 81 8.01 16.32 2.16
C PRO A 81 8.27 15.96 0.68
N ALA A 82 9.42 16.39 0.17
CA ALA A 82 9.82 16.10 -1.22
C ALA A 82 10.04 14.61 -1.47
N ASP A 83 10.58 13.90 -0.48
CA ASP A 83 10.76 12.45 -0.52
C ASP A 83 9.45 11.72 -0.17
N PRO A 84 9.16 10.57 -0.81
CA PRO A 84 7.95 9.81 -0.54
C PRO A 84 7.97 9.23 0.89
N VAL A 85 6.84 9.32 1.57
CA VAL A 85 6.66 8.81 2.95
C VAL A 85 5.69 7.63 3.02
N ILE A 86 4.91 7.44 1.96
CA ILE A 86 4.00 6.33 1.79
C ILE A 86 3.97 5.91 0.32
N GLY A 87 3.35 4.78 0.06
CA GLY A 87 3.12 4.25 -1.28
C GLY A 87 2.70 2.81 -1.19
N ASP A 88 2.30 2.24 -2.33
CA ASP A 88 1.96 0.82 -2.35
C ASP A 88 1.94 0.24 -3.77
N VAL A 89 1.67 -1.07 -3.80
CA VAL A 89 1.53 -1.88 -4.98
C VAL A 89 0.34 -1.42 -5.83
N ILE A 90 0.60 -1.27 -7.12
CA ILE A 90 -0.39 -1.06 -8.18
C ILE A 90 -0.42 -2.33 -9.01
N ASN A 91 -1.38 -3.22 -8.72
CA ASN A 91 -1.51 -4.46 -9.46
C ASN A 91 -2.01 -4.20 -10.89
N VAL A 92 -1.37 -4.85 -11.86
CA VAL A 92 -1.91 -4.99 -13.22
C VAL A 92 -2.73 -6.26 -13.26
N ASN A 93 -4.00 -6.15 -13.65
CA ASN A 93 -4.86 -7.29 -13.92
C ASN A 93 -4.44 -7.89 -15.27
N SER A 94 -3.49 -8.82 -15.22
CA SER A 94 -2.99 -9.49 -16.42
C SER A 94 -4.10 -10.29 -17.10
N PRO A 95 -4.06 -10.49 -18.43
CA PRO A 95 -3.07 -9.92 -19.35
C PRO A 95 -3.38 -8.45 -19.69
N LEU A 96 -2.38 -7.57 -19.48
CA LEU A 96 -2.30 -6.20 -20.01
C LEU A 96 -3.48 -5.27 -19.69
N ARG A 97 -4.05 -5.33 -18.48
CA ARG A 97 -5.12 -4.40 -18.06
C ARG A 97 -4.88 -3.78 -16.71
N PHE A 98 -5.16 -2.49 -16.60
CA PHE A 98 -5.39 -1.85 -15.31
C PHE A 98 -6.89 -1.69 -15.10
N ASP A 99 -7.39 -2.09 -13.94
CA ASP A 99 -8.76 -1.76 -13.56
C ASP A 99 -8.87 -0.34 -13.01
N GLU A 100 -10.10 0.18 -12.97
CA GLU A 100 -10.40 1.54 -12.52
C GLU A 100 -9.92 1.81 -11.09
N ARG A 101 -10.01 0.80 -10.21
CA ARG A 101 -9.64 0.95 -8.81
C ARG A 101 -8.13 1.12 -8.68
N MET A 102 -7.33 0.31 -9.37
CA MET A 102 -5.87 0.44 -9.39
C MET A 102 -5.41 1.75 -10.05
N LEU A 103 -6.04 2.16 -11.15
CA LEU A 103 -5.75 3.45 -11.78
C LEU A 103 -6.08 4.63 -10.85
N GLY A 104 -7.17 4.52 -10.10
CA GLY A 104 -7.55 5.50 -9.09
C GLY A 104 -6.46 5.70 -8.04
N GLY A 105 -5.93 4.62 -7.48
CA GLY A 105 -4.84 4.69 -6.50
C GLY A 105 -3.53 5.18 -7.10
N LEU A 106 -3.14 4.64 -8.26
CA LEU A 106 -1.93 5.03 -8.99
C LEU A 106 -1.88 6.54 -9.21
N ILE A 107 -2.95 7.11 -9.78
CA ILE A 107 -3.00 8.55 -10.09
C ILE A 107 -3.00 9.38 -8.80
N THR A 108 -3.70 8.95 -7.75
CA THR A 108 -3.73 9.68 -6.48
C THR A 108 -2.34 9.73 -5.82
N TYR A 109 -1.66 8.60 -5.68
CA TYR A 109 -0.31 8.58 -5.11
C TYR A 109 0.71 9.32 -5.98
N ALA A 110 0.68 9.11 -7.30
CA ALA A 110 1.60 9.80 -8.22
C ALA A 110 1.45 11.33 -8.16
N ARG A 111 0.22 11.84 -8.10
CA ARG A 111 -0.04 13.29 -7.95
C ARG A 111 0.40 13.85 -6.60
N ALA A 112 0.40 13.02 -5.56
CA ALA A 112 0.86 13.39 -4.24
C ALA A 112 2.38 13.20 -4.04
N GLY A 113 3.12 12.81 -5.09
CA GLY A 113 4.56 12.55 -5.01
C GLY A 113 4.93 11.30 -4.20
N GLN A 114 3.99 10.36 -4.04
CA GLN A 114 4.16 9.14 -3.25
C GLN A 114 4.57 7.95 -4.12
N ALA A 115 5.14 6.92 -3.50
CA ALA A 115 5.68 5.78 -4.24
C ALA A 115 4.58 4.88 -4.83
N THR A 116 4.84 4.30 -6.00
CA THR A 116 3.92 3.37 -6.69
C THR A 116 4.70 2.16 -7.22
N PHE A 117 4.41 0.97 -6.70
CA PHE A 117 5.07 -0.27 -7.13
C PHE A 117 4.20 -0.97 -8.17
N ILE A 118 4.42 -0.71 -9.45
CA ILE A 118 3.61 -1.30 -10.53
C ILE A 118 3.99 -2.77 -10.72
N THR A 119 3.07 -3.68 -10.42
CA THR A 119 3.34 -5.14 -10.43
C THR A 119 2.34 -5.89 -11.33
N PRO A 120 2.80 -6.45 -12.46
CA PRO A 120 2.01 -7.41 -13.21
C PRO A 120 1.77 -8.67 -12.38
N PHE A 121 0.51 -9.02 -12.15
CA PHE A 121 0.19 -10.29 -11.51
C PHE A 121 0.09 -11.37 -12.58
N ILE A 122 1.16 -12.16 -12.76
CA ILE A 122 1.25 -13.15 -13.82
C ILE A 122 1.45 -14.57 -13.28
N LEU A 123 0.79 -15.52 -13.93
CA LEU A 123 1.01 -16.96 -13.79
C LEU A 123 1.27 -17.48 -15.21
N ALA A 124 2.49 -17.93 -15.49
CA ALA A 124 2.87 -18.39 -16.82
C ALA A 124 1.97 -19.54 -17.30
N GLY A 125 1.37 -19.39 -18.48
CA GLY A 125 0.40 -20.32 -19.05
C GLY A 125 -1.05 -20.07 -18.62
N ALA A 126 -1.32 -19.10 -17.74
CA ALA A 126 -2.68 -18.70 -17.36
C ALA A 126 -2.93 -17.21 -17.64
N MET A 127 -2.13 -16.32 -17.05
CA MET A 127 -2.29 -14.87 -17.17
C MET A 127 -1.18 -14.22 -18.02
N SER A 128 -0.22 -15.01 -18.47
CA SER A 128 0.82 -14.67 -19.45
C SER A 128 1.16 -15.92 -20.30
N PRO A 129 1.87 -15.77 -21.42
CA PRO A 129 2.37 -16.92 -22.18
C PRO A 129 3.19 -17.90 -21.31
N ILE A 130 3.21 -19.18 -21.68
CA ILE A 130 3.90 -20.22 -20.88
C ILE A 130 5.43 -20.14 -20.98
N SER A 131 5.97 -19.53 -22.04
CA SER A 131 7.42 -19.41 -22.21
C SER A 131 7.95 -18.22 -21.41
N MET A 132 9.11 -18.41 -20.78
CA MET A 132 9.72 -17.37 -19.93
C MET A 132 9.97 -16.06 -20.70
N ALA A 133 10.49 -16.16 -21.92
CA ALA A 133 10.75 -14.98 -22.75
C ALA A 133 9.49 -14.16 -23.03
N ALA A 134 8.35 -14.83 -23.25
CA ALA A 134 7.09 -14.16 -23.54
C ALA A 134 6.29 -13.78 -22.27
N ALA A 135 6.59 -14.38 -21.12
CA ALA A 135 6.06 -13.93 -19.83
C ALA A 135 6.78 -12.69 -19.29
N LEU A 136 8.07 -12.52 -19.64
CA LEU A 136 8.88 -11.36 -19.29
C LEU A 136 8.60 -10.14 -20.20
N ALA A 137 8.29 -10.38 -21.47
CA ALA A 137 7.95 -9.35 -22.45
C ALA A 137 6.55 -8.76 -22.21
#